data_AF-A0A2P5BQ95-F1
#
_entry.id   AF-A0A2P5BQ95-F1
#
_cell.length_a   1.000
_cell.length_b   1.000
_cell.length_c   1.000
_cell.angle_alpha   90.00
_cell.angle_beta   90.00
_cell.angle_gamma   90.00
#
_symmetry.space_group_name_H-M   'P 1'
#
loop_
_entity.id
_entity.type
_entity.pdbx_description
1 polymer ?
#
loop_
_entity_poly.entity_id
_entity_poly.type
_entity_poly.pdbx_seq_one_letter_code
_entity_poly.pdbx_strand_id
1 'polypeptide(L)'
;MSASLTNAFTVSKWFFPLSPWIKVNTDVAVWLYVCAGVTRNNMGEVLLAFTNLVTSADPLVAEASTMCAGLSMASSRNLEFIVLESIVLSWCQL
;
A
#
# COMPACT_ATOMS: atom_id res chain seq x y z
N MET A 1 41.03 -4.04 -28.47
CA MET A 1 39.75 -3.30 -28.67
C MET A 1 38.83 -3.68 -27.51
N SER A 2 38.72 -2.83 -26.49
CA SER A 2 37.86 -3.06 -25.33
C SER A 2 36.62 -2.17 -25.49
N ALA A 3 35.45 -2.79 -25.61
CA ALA A 3 34.17 -2.08 -25.63
C ALA A 3 33.74 -1.82 -24.19
N SER A 4 33.72 -0.54 -23.80
CA SER A 4 33.16 -0.09 -22.52
C SER A 4 31.64 -0.21 -22.57
N LEU A 5 31.08 -1.11 -21.77
CA LEU A 5 29.64 -1.20 -21.53
C LEU A 5 29.25 -0.07 -20.57
N THR A 6 28.93 1.10 -21.12
CA THR A 6 28.24 2.15 -20.36
C THR A 6 26.80 1.71 -20.12
N ASN A 7 26.57 1.11 -18.95
CA ASN A 7 25.22 0.85 -18.42
C ASN A 7 24.50 2.19 -18.24
N ALA A 8 23.70 2.57 -19.23
CA ALA A 8 22.77 3.68 -19.12
C ALA A 8 21.64 3.26 -18.18
N PHE A 9 21.77 3.59 -16.90
CA PHE A 9 20.63 3.58 -15.98
C PHE A 9 19.66 4.67 -16.43
N THR A 10 18.62 4.29 -17.19
CA THR A 10 17.47 5.16 -17.40
C THR A 10 16.82 5.42 -16.05
N VAL A 11 16.93 6.65 -15.56
CA VAL A 11 16.20 7.11 -14.38
C VAL A 11 14.71 6.97 -14.69
N SER A 12 14.07 5.96 -14.10
CA SER A 12 12.62 5.86 -14.11
C SER A 12 12.06 7.03 -13.32
N LYS A 13 11.43 7.99 -13.99
CA LYS A 13 10.70 9.06 -13.31
C LYS A 13 9.46 8.44 -12.65
N TRP A 14 9.26 8.73 -11.37
CA TRP A 14 7.99 8.47 -10.70
C TRP A 14 6.94 9.40 -11.29
N PHE A 15 5.92 8.83 -11.93
CA PHE A 15 4.75 9.58 -12.38
C PHE A 15 3.64 9.40 -11.36
N PHE A 16 2.87 10.46 -11.12
CA PHE A 16 1.60 10.31 -10.41
C PHE A 16 0.69 9.36 -11.20
N PRO A 17 -0.15 8.55 -10.53
CA PRO A 17 -1.14 7.75 -11.21
C PRO A 17 -2.07 8.65 -12.02
N LEU A 18 -2.61 8.10 -13.10
CA LEU A 18 -3.59 8.81 -13.92
C LEU A 18 -4.79 9.21 -13.07
N SER A 19 -5.20 10.47 -13.22
CA SER A 19 -6.39 11.00 -12.54
C SER A 19 -7.66 10.46 -13.22
N PRO A 20 -8.71 10.14 -12.46
CA PRO A 20 -8.79 10.19 -11.00
C PRO A 20 -8.09 8.99 -10.35
N TRP A 21 -7.17 9.26 -9.42
CA TRP A 21 -6.51 8.21 -8.63
C TRP A 21 -7.26 7.97 -7.32
N ILE A 22 -7.12 6.75 -6.82
CA ILE A 22 -7.65 6.33 -5.53
C ILE A 22 -6.48 6.03 -4.60
N LYS A 23 -6.48 6.58 -3.39
CA LYS A 23 -5.49 6.24 -2.36
C LYS A 23 -6.10 5.30 -1.34
N VAL A 24 -5.44 4.17 -1.11
CA VAL A 24 -5.78 3.22 -0.06
C VAL A 24 -4.67 3.28 0.99
N ASN A 25 -4.98 3.88 2.14
CA ASN A 25 -4.10 3.85 3.30
C ASN A 25 -4.44 2.62 4.15
N THR A 26 -3.44 1.87 4.56
CA THR A 26 -3.62 0.73 5.46
C THR A 26 -2.63 0.77 6.62
N ASP A 27 -3.06 0.25 7.76
CA ASP A 27 -2.24 0.15 8.97
C ASP A 27 -2.67 -1.07 9.80
N VAL A 28 -1.76 -1.62 10.60
CA VAL A 28 -2.02 -2.77 11.46
C VAL A 28 -1.43 -2.61 12.85
N ALA A 29 -2.28 -2.81 13.85
CA ALA A 29 -1.88 -2.92 15.24
C ALA A 29 -1.65 -4.41 15.57
N VAL A 30 -0.44 -4.91 15.34
CA VAL A 30 -0.07 -6.32 15.53
C VAL A 30 -0.38 -6.80 16.95
N TRP A 31 -0.09 -5.99 17.96
CA TRP A 31 -0.38 -6.29 19.37
C TRP A 31 -1.87 -6.49 19.67
N LEU A 32 -2.74 -5.86 18.87
CA LEU A 32 -4.19 -5.97 18.99
C LEU A 32 -4.79 -6.96 17.99
N TYR A 33 -3.97 -7.54 17.10
CA TYR A 33 -4.41 -8.39 16.00
C TYR A 33 -5.52 -7.74 15.15
N VAL A 34 -5.45 -6.41 14.98
CA VAL A 34 -6.44 -5.63 14.24
C VAL A 34 -5.73 -4.82 13.17
N CYS A 35 -6.32 -4.80 11.98
CA CYS A 35 -5.91 -3.90 10.92
C CYS A 35 -7.06 -3.03 10.44
N ALA A 36 -6.69 -1.92 9.80
CA ALA A 36 -7.63 -0.96 9.27
C ALA A 36 -7.13 -0.39 7.94
N GLY A 37 -8.06 0.12 7.15
CA GLY A 37 -7.70 0.91 6.00
C GLY A 37 -8.77 1.90 5.59
N VAL A 38 -8.34 2.98 4.95
CA VAL A 38 -9.19 4.08 4.49
C VAL A 38 -8.89 4.36 3.04
N THR A 39 -9.93 4.42 2.23
CA THR A 39 -9.86 4.72 0.80
C THR A 39 -10.35 6.13 0.54
N ARG A 40 -9.57 6.89 -0.22
CA ARG A 40 -9.87 8.27 -0.58
C ARG A 40 -9.76 8.47 -2.09
N ASN A 41 -10.57 9.38 -2.63
CA ASN A 41 -10.34 9.87 -3.99
C ASN A 41 -9.20 10.90 -4.01
N ASN A 42 -8.88 11.38 -5.21
CA ASN A 42 -7.87 12.41 -5.46
C ASN A 42 -8.18 13.79 -4.84
N MET A 43 -9.42 14.03 -4.40
CA MET A 43 -9.80 15.24 -3.65
C MET A 43 -9.66 15.07 -2.13
N GLY A 44 -9.30 13.87 -1.65
CA GLY A 44 -9.20 13.56 -0.24
C GLY A 44 -10.52 13.11 0.41
N GLU A 45 -11.60 12.96 -0.36
CA GLU A 45 -12.88 12.49 0.15
C GLU A 45 -12.79 11.00 0.48
N VAL A 46 -13.26 10.62 1.67
CA VAL A 46 -13.30 9.21 2.09
C VAL A 46 -14.43 8.49 1.34
N LEU A 47 -14.06 7.48 0.57
CA LEU A 47 -15.01 6.63 -0.14
C LEU A 47 -15.42 5.43 0.71
N LEU A 48 -14.44 4.80 1.37
CA LEU A 48 -14.61 3.53 2.07
C LEU A 48 -13.63 3.44 3.24
N ALA A 49 -14.00 2.68 4.27
CA ALA A 49 -13.11 2.26 5.33
C ALA A 49 -13.38 0.80 5.68
N PHE A 50 -12.37 0.10 6.17
CA PHE A 50 -12.51 -1.26 6.68
C PHE A 50 -11.70 -1.45 7.97
N THR A 51 -12.13 -2.43 8.74
CA THR A 51 -11.36 -3.02 9.84
C THR A 51 -11.48 -4.53 9.74
N ASN A 52 -10.40 -5.24 10.03
CA ASN A 52 -10.35 -6.70 10.05
C ASN A 52 -9.49 -7.20 11.20
N LEU A 53 -9.65 -8.47 11.56
CA LEU A 53 -8.70 -9.17 12.40
C LEU A 53 -7.56 -9.72 11.55
N VAL A 54 -6.33 -9.70 12.07
CA VAL A 54 -5.17 -10.38 11.50
C VAL A 54 -4.80 -11.58 12.36
N THR A 55 -4.24 -12.61 11.73
CA THR A 55 -3.90 -13.87 12.42
C THR A 55 -2.40 -14.00 12.73
N SER A 56 -1.58 -13.09 12.21
CA SER A 56 -0.13 -13.14 12.36
C SER A 56 0.35 -12.15 13.42
N ALA A 57 1.22 -12.63 14.30
CA ALA A 57 2.02 -11.80 15.21
C ALA A 57 3.30 -11.26 14.55
N ASP A 58 3.69 -11.77 13.38
CA ASP A 58 4.80 -11.23 12.60
C ASP A 58 4.35 -9.91 11.94
N PRO A 59 5.00 -8.77 12.24
CA PRO A 59 4.60 -7.47 11.71
C PRO A 59 4.63 -7.38 10.18
N LEU A 60 5.62 -7.99 9.53
CA LEU A 60 5.74 -7.94 8.08
C LEU A 60 4.62 -8.74 7.41
N VAL A 61 4.28 -9.90 7.98
CA VAL A 61 3.15 -10.71 7.50
C VAL A 61 1.82 -10.00 7.76
N ALA A 62 1.66 -9.39 8.94
CA ALA A 62 0.46 -8.65 9.29
C ALA A 62 0.24 -7.43 8.36
N GLU A 63 1.30 -6.68 8.08
CA GLU A 63 1.29 -5.55 7.12
C GLU A 63 0.93 -6.03 5.71
N ALA A 64 1.60 -7.06 5.22
CA ALA A 64 1.31 -7.63 3.90
C ALA A 64 -0.15 -8.10 3.80
N SER A 65 -0.66 -8.79 4.83
CA SER A 65 -2.05 -9.25 4.87
C SER A 65 -3.05 -8.08 4.86
N THR A 66 -2.70 -6.98 5.53
CA THR A 66 -3.53 -5.78 5.59
C THR A 66 -3.56 -5.05 4.25
N MET A 67 -2.41 -4.93 3.60
CA MET A 67 -2.30 -4.41 2.24
C MET A 67 -3.14 -5.25 1.26
N CYS A 68 -3.09 -6.58 1.36
CA CYS A 68 -3.94 -7.47 0.57
C CYS A 68 -5.44 -7.26 0.84
N ALA A 69 -5.83 -7.02 2.10
CA ALA A 69 -7.22 -6.69 2.43
C ALA A 69 -7.66 -5.37 1.80
N GLY A 70 -6.80 -4.35 1.81
CA GLY A 70 -7.05 -3.06 1.14
C GLY A 70 -7.22 -3.21 -0.37
N LEU A 71 -6.36 -3.98 -1.03
CA LEU A 71 -6.47 -4.27 -2.47
C LEU A 71 -7.71 -5.11 -2.80
N SER A 72 -8.04 -6.10 -1.98
CA SER A 72 -9.23 -6.94 -2.17
C SER A 72 -10.52 -6.12 -2.08
N MET A 73 -10.59 -5.21 -1.10
CA MET A 73 -11.69 -4.28 -0.96
C MET A 73 -11.78 -3.35 -2.18
N ALA A 74 -10.67 -2.77 -2.64
CA ALA A 74 -10.65 -1.91 -3.82
C ALA A 74 -11.09 -2.67 -5.09
N SER A 75 -10.62 -3.91 -5.26
CA SER A 75 -11.01 -4.80 -6.36
C SER A 75 -12.51 -5.13 -6.32
N SER A 76 -13.07 -5.44 -5.14
CA SER A 76 -14.51 -5.73 -4.98
C SER A 76 -15.42 -4.56 -5.35
N ARG A 77 -14.86 -3.35 -5.45
CA ARG A 77 -15.54 -2.11 -5.78
C ARG A 77 -15.18 -1.59 -7.17
N ASN A 78 -14.42 -2.36 -7.96
CA ASN A 78 -13.93 -2.00 -9.29
C ASN A 78 -13.21 -0.64 -9.31
N LEU A 79 -12.39 -0.36 -8.28
CA LEU A 79 -11.58 0.86 -8.24
C LEU A 79 -10.34 0.69 -9.12
N GLU A 80 -10.02 1.72 -9.90
CA GLU A 80 -8.86 1.76 -10.79
C GLU A 80 -7.85 2.83 -10.34
N PHE A 81 -6.62 2.76 -10.86
CA PHE A 81 -5.53 3.73 -10.57
C PHE A 81 -5.24 3.91 -9.07
N ILE A 82 -4.99 2.79 -8.39
CA ILE A 82 -4.80 2.73 -6.93
C ILE A 82 -3.36 3.09 -6.53
N VAL A 83 -3.23 3.98 -5.54
CA VAL A 83 -2.03 4.22 -4.73
C VAL A 83 -2.24 3.53 -3.40
N LEU A 84 -1.50 2.45 -3.16
CA LEU A 84 -1.49 1.77 -1.87
C LEU A 84 -0.38 2.34 -1.00
N GLU A 85 -0.71 2.71 0.24
CA GLU A 85 0.23 3.23 1.22
C GLU A 85 0.03 2.51 2.55
N SER A 86 1.06 1.80 3.00
CA SER A 86 1.19 1.20 4.33
C SER A 86 2.45 1.76 5.00
N ILE A 87 2.40 1.95 6.31
CA ILE A 87 3.56 2.38 7.10
C ILE A 87 4.24 1.13 7.66
N VAL A 88 5.13 0.52 6.88
CA VAL A 88 6.01 -0.53 7.41
C VAL A 88 7.19 0.15 8.11
N LEU A 89 7.03 0.50 9.39
CA LEU A 89 8.17 0.79 10.24
C LEU A 89 8.71 -0.53 10.78
N SER A 90 9.76 -1.05 10.15
CA SER A 90 10.56 -2.18 10.68
C SER A 90 11.26 -1.88 12.03
N TRP A 91 10.97 -0.74 12.66
CA TRP A 91 11.72 -0.15 13.77
C TRP A 91 10.97 -0.02 15.09
N CYS A 92 9.70 -0.44 15.18
CA CYS A 92 8.99 -0.48 16.46
C CYS A 92 9.00 -1.89 17.06
N GLN A 93 10.19 -2.44 17.31
CA GLN A 93 10.39 -3.31 18.47
C GLN A 93 10.59 -2.39 19.69
N LEU A 94 9.49 -1.93 20.28
CA LEU A 94 9.49 -1.34 21.62
C LEU A 94 8.60 -2.20 22.52
#